data_AF-A0A9E3R7W2-F1
#
_entry.id   AF-A0A9E3R7W2-F1
#
_cell.length_a   1.000
_cell.length_b   1.000
_cell.length_c   1.000
_cell.angle_alpha   90.00
_cell.angle_beta   90.00
_cell.angle_gamma   90.00
#
_symmetry.space_group_name_H-M   'P 1'
#
loop_
_entity.id
_entity.type
_entity.pdbx_description
1 polymer ?
#
loop_
_entity_poly.entity_id
_entity_poly.type
_entity_poly.pdbx_seq_one_letter_code
_entity_poly.pdbx_strand_id
1 'polypeptide(L)'
;LERLPFVRLLYSSTKDLLNAFVGEKRRFDQPVLVALSQDRAVRTFGFITQGALDRLGLPGDVAVYFPQSYNFAGQLVVVPRDRVTQLEAVSSDVLAFIVSGGVTDVPAARGEDGT
;
A
#
# COMPACT_ATOMS: atom_id res chain seq x y z
N LEU A 1 10.61 25.10 18.59
CA LEU A 1 10.41 23.64 18.74
C LEU A 1 8.91 23.26 18.78
N GLU A 2 8.02 24.03 18.13
CA GLU A 2 6.56 23.85 18.21
C GLU A 2 5.90 24.01 16.83
N ARG A 3 6.15 23.10 15.90
CA ARG A 3 5.40 23.08 14.64
C ARG A 3 4.99 21.64 14.33
N LEU A 4 3.67 21.44 14.31
CA LEU A 4 2.94 20.24 13.88
C LEU A 4 2.66 19.17 14.97
N PRO A 5 2.00 19.53 16.09
CA PRO A 5 1.43 18.53 17.02
C PRO A 5 0.48 17.54 16.30
N PHE A 6 -0.18 17.98 15.23
CA PHE A 6 -1.12 17.16 14.45
C PHE A 6 -0.42 16.09 13.59
N VAL A 7 0.72 16.41 12.97
CA VAL A 7 1.51 15.41 12.21
C VAL A 7 2.08 14.36 13.15
N ARG A 8 2.50 14.78 14.36
CA ARG A 8 3.00 13.84 15.37
C ARG A 8 1.90 12.91 15.90
N LEU A 9 0.68 13.42 16.03
CA LEU A 9 -0.51 12.63 16.42
C LEU A 9 -0.94 11.66 15.30
N LEU A 10 -0.97 12.11 14.05
CA LEU A 10 -1.21 11.23 12.89
C LEU A 10 -0.12 10.16 12.81
N TYR A 11 1.15 10.53 12.92
CA TYR A 11 2.26 9.59 12.87
C TYR A 11 2.23 8.60 14.04
N SER A 12 1.88 9.01 15.26
CA SER A 12 1.75 8.09 16.39
C SER A 12 0.54 7.16 16.24
N SER A 13 -0.62 7.67 15.85
CA SER A 13 -1.82 6.84 15.67
C SER A 13 -1.70 5.91 14.47
N THR A 14 -1.08 6.35 13.37
CA THR A 14 -0.72 5.48 12.26
C THR A 14 0.32 4.46 12.69
N LYS A 15 1.37 4.84 13.42
CA LYS A 15 2.38 3.90 13.94
C LYS A 15 1.78 2.85 14.89
N ASP A 16 0.84 3.23 15.75
CA ASP A 16 0.17 2.33 16.68
C ASP A 16 -0.82 1.40 15.97
N LEU A 17 -1.54 1.89 14.95
CA LEU A 17 -2.33 1.05 14.04
C LEU A 17 -1.44 0.09 13.26
N LEU A 18 -0.33 0.57 12.69
CA LEU A 18 0.67 -0.26 12.01
C LEU A 18 1.19 -1.36 12.95
N ASN A 19 1.49 -1.02 14.21
CA ASN A 19 1.93 -1.98 15.24
C ASN A 19 0.86 -3.02 15.60
N ALA A 20 -0.44 -2.68 15.57
CA ALA A 20 -1.53 -3.64 15.75
C ALA A 20 -1.65 -4.60 14.54
N PHE A 21 -1.31 -4.13 13.33
CA PHE A 21 -1.29 -4.92 12.10
C PHE A 21 0.01 -5.69 11.86
N VAL A 22 1.09 -5.36 12.59
CA VAL A 22 2.38 -6.07 12.62
C VAL A 22 2.25 -7.53 13.11
N GLY A 23 1.13 -7.91 13.75
CA GLY A 23 0.75 -9.31 14.01
C GLY A 23 0.17 -10.06 12.79
N GLU A 24 -0.51 -9.36 11.88
CA GLU A 24 -1.08 -9.87 10.62
C GLU A 24 -0.13 -9.67 9.42
N LYS A 25 1.19 -9.69 9.65
CA LYS A 25 2.32 -9.39 8.73
C LYS A 25 2.29 -9.95 7.29
N ARG A 26 1.32 -10.79 6.91
CA ARG A 26 1.22 -11.43 5.59
C ARG A 26 0.25 -10.78 4.61
N ARG A 27 -0.65 -9.87 5.02
CA ARG A 27 -1.66 -9.32 4.09
C ARG A 27 -1.22 -8.06 3.32
N PHE A 28 -0.19 -7.37 3.80
CA PHE A 28 0.30 -6.11 3.21
C PHE A 28 1.81 -6.15 2.92
N ASP A 29 2.39 -7.33 2.73
CA ASP A 29 3.81 -7.53 2.41
C ASP A 29 4.14 -7.38 0.92
N GLN A 30 3.11 -7.23 0.07
CA GLN A 30 3.26 -7.10 -1.38
C GLN A 30 2.73 -5.74 -1.87
N PRO A 31 3.48 -4.64 -1.70
CA PRO A 31 3.08 -3.32 -2.19
C PRO A 31 3.11 -3.30 -3.72
N VAL A 32 2.10 -2.68 -4.32
CA VAL A 32 1.95 -2.61 -5.78
C VAL A 32 1.44 -1.26 -6.24
N LEU A 33 1.77 -0.92 -7.49
CA LEU A 33 1.05 0.07 -8.29
C LEU A 33 0.08 -0.64 -9.22
N VAL A 34 -1.16 -0.19 -9.25
CA VAL A 34 -2.19 -0.71 -10.14
C VAL A 34 -2.59 0.37 -11.13
N ALA A 35 -2.49 0.07 -12.43
CA ALA A 35 -2.98 0.94 -13.49
C ALA A 35 -4.52 0.90 -13.56
N LEU A 36 -5.15 2.08 -13.45
CA LEU A 36 -6.61 2.21 -13.50
C LEU A 36 -7.13 2.48 -14.92
N SER A 37 -6.29 3.07 -15.76
CA SER A 37 -6.58 3.38 -17.15
C SER A 37 -5.85 2.44 -18.13
N GLN A 38 -6.40 2.28 -19.34
CA GLN A 38 -5.79 1.41 -20.37
C GLN A 38 -4.41 1.90 -20.81
N ASP A 39 -4.23 3.23 -20.87
CA ASP A 39 -2.95 3.88 -21.18
C ASP A 39 -1.94 3.84 -20.02
N ARG A 40 -2.34 3.33 -18.85
CA ARG A 40 -1.53 3.23 -17.63
C ARG A 40 -1.01 4.58 -17.10
N ALA A 41 -1.60 5.69 -17.56
CA ALA A 41 -1.26 7.03 -17.12
C ALA A 41 -1.66 7.27 -15.66
N VAL A 42 -2.79 6.71 -15.23
CA VAL A 42 -3.29 6.82 -13.86
C VAL A 42 -3.02 5.53 -13.10
N ARG A 43 -2.37 5.66 -11.93
CA ARG A 43 -2.03 4.53 -11.07
C ARG A 43 -2.40 4.82 -9.62
N THR A 44 -2.65 3.76 -8.88
CA THR A 44 -2.93 3.83 -7.45
C THR A 44 -2.09 2.81 -6.69
N PHE A 45 -1.76 3.13 -5.45
CA PHE A 45 -1.01 2.26 -4.57
C PHE A 45 -1.96 1.27 -3.89
N GLY A 46 -1.53 0.02 -3.76
CA GLY A 46 -2.27 -1.00 -3.05
C GLY A 46 -1.37 -2.14 -2.58
N PHE A 47 -2.00 -3.19 -2.07
CA PHE A 47 -1.31 -4.40 -1.62
C PHE A 47 -2.03 -5.63 -2.15
N ILE A 48 -1.29 -6.56 -2.76
CA ILE A 48 -1.87 -7.85 -3.15
C ILE A 48 -2.23 -8.61 -1.87
N THR A 49 -3.51 -8.99 -1.73
CA THR A 49 -3.99 -9.83 -0.63
C THR A 49 -4.24 -11.27 -1.07
N GLN A 50 -4.48 -11.48 -2.37
CA GLN A 50 -4.55 -12.80 -2.98
C GLN A 50 -3.97 -12.76 -4.40
N GLY A 51 -2.94 -13.56 -4.64
CA GLY A 51 -2.22 -13.57 -5.91
C GLY A 51 -2.91 -14.40 -7.00
N ALA A 52 -3.89 -15.23 -6.68
CA ALA A 52 -4.56 -16.08 -7.67
C ALA A 52 -6.03 -16.29 -7.29
N LEU A 53 -6.92 -16.04 -8.25
CA LEU A 53 -8.38 -16.12 -8.07
C LEU A 53 -9.03 -17.22 -8.91
N ASP A 54 -8.26 -18.23 -9.34
CA ASP A 54 -8.73 -19.37 -10.15
C ASP A 54 -9.91 -20.10 -9.51
N ARG A 55 -9.91 -20.23 -8.17
CA ARG A 55 -11.00 -20.85 -7.41
C ARG A 55 -12.32 -20.08 -7.47
N LEU A 56 -12.29 -18.82 -7.87
CA LEU A 56 -13.45 -17.98 -8.09
C LEU A 56 -13.82 -17.88 -9.58
N GLY A 57 -13.14 -18.62 -10.47
CA GLY A 57 -13.38 -18.56 -11.91
C GLY A 57 -12.78 -17.31 -12.58
N LEU A 58 -11.78 -16.68 -11.94
CA LEU A 58 -11.12 -15.45 -12.40
C LEU A 58 -9.62 -15.70 -12.66
N PRO A 59 -9.28 -16.56 -13.65
CA PRO A 59 -7.89 -16.84 -13.97
C PRO A 59 -7.20 -15.59 -14.53
N GLY A 60 -5.96 -15.35 -14.11
CA GLY A 60 -5.19 -14.17 -14.52
C GLY A 60 -5.48 -12.90 -13.72
N ASP A 61 -6.48 -12.92 -12.82
CA ASP A 61 -6.78 -11.82 -11.92
C ASP A 61 -6.19 -12.03 -10.53
N VAL A 62 -5.99 -10.91 -9.83
CA VAL A 62 -5.50 -10.85 -8.45
C VAL A 62 -6.41 -9.96 -7.61
N ALA A 63 -6.47 -10.20 -6.29
CA ALA A 63 -7.16 -9.30 -5.37
C ALA A 63 -6.16 -8.33 -4.76
N VAL A 64 -6.44 -7.03 -4.89
CA VAL A 64 -5.63 -5.94 -4.34
C VAL A 64 -6.47 -5.14 -3.36
N TYR A 65 -5.92 -4.90 -2.19
CA TYR A 65 -6.47 -3.99 -1.20
C TYR A 65 -5.92 -2.58 -1.42
N PHE A 66 -6.82 -1.60 -1.48
CA PHE A 66 -6.54 -0.18 -1.65
C PHE A 66 -6.89 0.55 -0.34
N PRO A 67 -5.90 0.91 0.49
CA PRO A 67 -6.14 1.70 1.68
C PRO A 67 -6.61 3.12 1.31
N GLN A 68 -7.48 3.69 2.14
CA GLN A 68 -7.93 5.08 2.01
C GLN A 68 -7.09 6.00 2.89
N SER A 69 -6.70 7.16 2.36
CA SER A 69 -5.97 8.16 3.14
C SER A 69 -6.83 8.76 4.25
N TYR A 70 -6.21 9.07 5.40
CA TYR A 70 -6.85 9.56 6.62
C TYR A 70 -7.98 8.68 7.19
N ASN A 71 -8.14 7.47 6.68
CA ASN A 71 -9.10 6.49 7.17
C ASN A 71 -8.41 5.14 7.37
N PHE A 72 -8.83 4.39 8.37
CA PHE A 72 -8.41 3.00 8.51
C PHE A 72 -9.41 2.07 7.84
N ALA A 73 -9.65 2.33 6.55
CA ALA A 73 -10.52 1.54 5.70
C ALA A 73 -9.89 1.41 4.32
N GLY A 74 -10.49 0.58 3.48
CA GLY A 74 -10.02 0.38 2.12
C GLY A 74 -11.00 -0.42 1.28
N GLN A 75 -10.65 -0.56 0.02
CA GLN A 75 -11.44 -1.32 -0.94
C GLN A 75 -10.65 -2.55 -1.37
N LEU A 76 -11.31 -3.71 -1.36
CA LEU A 76 -10.79 -4.89 -2.03
C LEU A 76 -11.30 -4.88 -3.46
N VAL A 77 -10.39 -4.92 -4.43
CA VAL A 77 -10.73 -4.88 -5.85
C VAL A 77 -10.00 -6.00 -6.58
N VAL A 78 -10.70 -6.64 -7.52
CA VAL A 78 -10.15 -7.61 -8.44
C VAL A 78 -9.55 -6.88 -9.63
N VAL A 79 -8.30 -7.18 -9.96
CA VAL A 79 -7.59 -6.53 -11.07
C VAL A 79 -6.84 -7.56 -11.92
N PRO A 80 -6.78 -7.38 -13.24
CA PRO A 80 -5.91 -8.17 -14.10
C PRO A 80 -4.47 -8.09 -13.66
N ARG A 81 -3.78 -9.23 -13.57
CA ARG A 81 -2.38 -9.31 -13.11
C ARG A 81 -1.45 -8.45 -13.95
N ASP A 82 -1.72 -8.31 -15.24
CA ASP A 82 -0.92 -7.50 -16.17
C ASP A 82 -1.02 -5.98 -15.92
N ARG A 83 -1.98 -5.52 -15.11
CA ARG A 83 -2.13 -4.12 -14.67
C ARG A 83 -1.41 -3.83 -13.35
N VAL A 84 -0.85 -4.85 -12.72
CA VAL A 84 -0.19 -4.74 -11.42
C VAL A 84 1.32 -4.72 -11.61
N THR A 85 1.98 -3.74 -11.01
CA THR A 85 3.43 -3.62 -10.96
C THR A 85 3.87 -3.68 -9.50
N GLN A 86 4.72 -4.64 -9.16
CA GLN A 86 5.25 -4.76 -7.80
C GLN A 86 6.18 -3.58 -7.49
N LEU A 87 6.02 -3.01 -6.31
CA LEU A 87 6.91 -1.98 -5.79
C LEU A 87 8.05 -2.64 -5.02
N GLU A 88 9.27 -2.29 -5.39
CA GLU A 88 10.46 -2.65 -4.61
C GLU A 88 10.61 -1.69 -3.44
N ALA A 89 9.65 -1.60 -2.52
CA ALA A 89 9.70 -0.67 -1.39
C ALA A 89 9.36 -1.39 -0.08
N VAL A 90 9.75 -0.79 1.05
CA VAL A 90 9.35 -1.32 2.35
C VAL A 90 7.85 -1.10 2.54
N SER A 91 7.09 -2.18 2.76
CA SER A 91 5.62 -2.13 2.88
C SER A 91 5.10 -1.15 3.92
N SER A 92 5.80 -1.01 5.05
CA SER A 92 5.43 -0.05 6.11
C SER A 92 5.47 1.39 5.61
N ASP A 93 6.45 1.70 4.77
CA ASP A 93 6.68 3.05 4.28
C ASP A 93 5.66 3.38 3.20
N VAL A 94 5.35 2.42 2.33
CA VAL A 94 4.24 2.53 1.37
C VAL A 94 2.90 2.71 2.09
N LEU A 95 2.64 1.95 3.16
CA LEU A 95 1.40 2.07 3.92
C LEU A 95 1.30 3.41 4.64
N ALA A 96 2.39 3.87 5.27
CA ALA A 96 2.46 5.20 5.88
C ALA A 96 2.22 6.31 4.83
N PHE A 97 2.83 6.18 3.65
CA PHE A 97 2.63 7.09 2.53
C PHE A 97 1.16 7.19 2.13
N ILE A 98 0.48 6.06 1.90
CA ILE A 98 -0.95 6.02 1.54
C ILE A 98 -1.82 6.60 2.65
N VAL A 99 -1.65 6.16 3.90
CA VAL A 99 -2.50 6.58 5.03
C VAL A 99 -2.35 8.07 5.31
N SER A 100 -1.14 8.62 5.13
CA SER A 100 -0.87 10.05 5.28
C SER A 100 -1.41 10.93 4.15
N GLY A 101 -1.94 10.35 3.07
CA GLY A 101 -2.33 11.08 1.86
C GLY A 101 -1.14 11.58 1.05
N GLY A 102 0.01 10.92 1.15
CA GLY A 102 1.25 11.30 0.46
C GLY A 102 2.04 12.42 1.13
N VAL A 103 1.75 12.75 2.38
CA VAL A 103 2.45 13.81 3.14
C VAL A 103 3.78 13.34 3.71
N THR A 104 3.91 12.03 3.96
CA THR A 104 5.18 11.42 4.38
C THR A 104 6.13 11.26 3.20
N ASP A 105 7.40 10.97 3.50
CA ASP A 105 8.42 10.79 2.47
C ASP A 105 8.04 9.69 1.47
N VAL A 106 8.46 9.88 0.22
CA VAL A 106 8.22 8.91 -0.85
C VAL A 106 8.90 7.59 -0.48
N PRO A 107 8.20 6.45 -0.55
CA PRO A 107 8.78 5.15 -0.22
C PRO A 107 10.03 4.90 -1.08
N ALA A 108 11.18 4.73 -0.41
CA ALA A 108 12.43 4.46 -1.10
C ALA A 108 12.41 3.05 -1.71
N ALA A 109 13.03 2.93 -2.88
CA ALA A 109 13.28 1.61 -3.45
C ALA A 109 14.24 0.82 -2.56
N ARG A 110 14.07 -0.49 -2.43
CA ARG A 110 15.02 -1.38 -1.74
C ARG A 110 16.28 -1.54 -2.59
N GLY A 111 17.22 -0.61 -2.40
CA GLY A 111 18.60 -0.60 -2.91
C GLY A 111 19.06 0.86 -3.06
N GLU A 112 20.08 1.39 -2.39
CA GLU A 112 21.23 0.83 -1.68
C GLU A 112 21.32 1.45 -0.27
N ASP A 113 21.26 0.62 0.79
CA ASP A 113 21.93 1.00 2.04
C ASP A 113 23.44 0.93 1.74
N GLY A 114 24.00 2.08 1.36
CA GLY A 114 25.43 2.31 1.37
C GLY A 114 25.97 2.14 2.79
N THR A 115 27.07 1.39 2.87
CA THR A 115 27.93 1.10 4.01
C THR A 115 28.06 2.21 5.05
#